data_AF-A0A218WUL2-F1
#
_entry.id   AF-A0A218WUL2-F1
#
_cell.length_a   1.000
_cell.length_b   1.000
_cell.length_c   1.000
_cell.angle_alpha   90.00
_cell.angle_beta   90.00
_cell.angle_gamma   90.00
#
_symmetry.space_group_name_H-M   'P 1'
#
loop_
_entity.id
_entity.type
_entity.pdbx_description
1 polymer ?
#
loop_
_entity_poly.entity_id
_entity_poly.type
_entity_poly.pdbx_seq_one_letter_code
_entity_poly.pdbx_strand_id
1 'polypeptide(L)'
;MWVPILSDGMPVGLKGEALSLHSLSGSSSVEWAHGSLVARRQPLTWYKTVVNAPAGNTPLALDMGSMGKGTYREKKCLSNCGEASQRWYHVPRSWLNPTANLLVVFEEWGGDPNGISLVRRDIVSVCADIYEWQPTLINYEMQTSGKVKKHSHPKAHLSCSPGQKISKVKSASFGTPQGACGSFREESCHAFHSYDVFQKEIGFPKNQLFDLLVLY
;
A
#
# COMPACT_ATOMS: atom_id res chain seq x y z
N MET A 1 52.61 -11.09 4.32
CA MET A 1 51.35 -10.31 4.41
C MET A 1 51.21 -9.87 5.85
N TRP A 2 51.42 -8.59 6.13
CA TRP A 2 51.42 -8.06 7.49
C TRP A 2 49.97 -7.77 7.89
N VAL A 3 49.46 -8.47 8.90
CA VAL A 3 48.21 -8.13 9.56
C VAL A 3 48.56 -7.20 10.73
N PRO A 4 48.06 -5.96 10.77
CA PRO A 4 48.34 -5.08 11.89
C PRO A 4 47.60 -5.53 13.15
N ILE A 5 48.29 -5.40 14.28
CA ILE A 5 47.78 -5.62 15.63
C ILE A 5 46.75 -4.52 15.93
N LEU A 6 45.52 -4.92 16.26
CA LEU A 6 44.40 -4.01 16.52
C LEU A 6 44.63 -3.22 17.82
N SER A 7 44.81 -1.91 17.71
CA SER A 7 44.51 -0.96 18.79
C SER A 7 43.03 -0.58 18.70
N ASP A 8 42.34 -0.58 19.83
CA ASP A 8 40.91 -0.30 20.00
C ASP A 8 40.31 0.74 19.03
N GLY A 9 39.28 0.30 18.31
CA GLY A 9 38.48 1.13 17.43
C GLY A 9 37.69 0.28 16.46
N MET A 10 36.54 -0.25 16.89
CA MET A 10 35.58 -0.86 15.96
C MET A 10 35.10 0.26 15.03
N PRO A 11 35.29 0.17 13.70
CA PRO A 11 34.82 1.22 12.80
C PRO A 11 33.30 1.33 12.91
N VAL A 12 32.81 2.53 13.25
CA VAL A 12 31.38 2.84 13.35
C VAL A 12 30.85 3.15 11.96
N GLY A 13 29.76 2.49 11.55
CA GLY A 13 29.07 2.74 10.30
C GLY A 13 29.62 1.99 9.09
N LEU A 14 28.88 2.05 7.97
CA LEU A 14 29.25 1.36 6.74
C LEU A 14 30.20 2.24 5.91
N LYS A 15 31.19 1.62 5.26
CA LYS A 15 32.10 2.33 4.34
C LYS A 15 31.33 3.11 3.26
N GLY A 16 30.22 2.57 2.76
CA GLY A 16 29.38 3.26 1.77
C GLY A 16 28.67 4.50 2.30
N GLU A 17 28.35 4.54 3.60
CA GLU A 17 27.81 5.73 4.27
C GLU A 17 28.88 6.81 4.43
N ALA A 18 30.09 6.41 4.86
CA ALA A 18 31.23 7.33 4.97
C ALA A 18 31.62 7.94 3.60
N LEU A 19 31.39 7.20 2.51
CA LEU A 19 31.60 7.67 1.14
C LEU A 19 30.39 8.40 0.54
N SER A 20 29.31 8.57 1.31
CA SER A 20 28.08 9.24 0.89
C SER A 20 27.53 8.71 -0.45
N LEU A 21 27.56 7.38 -0.64
CA LEU A 21 27.09 6.75 -1.89
C LEU A 21 25.60 6.96 -2.18
N HIS A 22 24.83 7.35 -1.16
CA HIS A 22 23.42 7.71 -1.26
C HIS A 22 23.19 9.16 -1.75
N SER A 23 24.23 10.00 -1.79
CA SER A 23 24.08 11.41 -2.16
C SER A 23 24.02 11.59 -3.68
N LEU A 24 23.16 12.51 -4.13
CA LEU A 24 23.06 12.97 -5.52
C LEU A 24 24.32 13.74 -5.97
N SER A 25 24.94 14.46 -5.04
CA SER A 25 26.13 15.28 -5.27
C SER A 25 27.09 15.11 -4.09
N GLY A 26 28.34 14.73 -4.38
CA GLY A 26 29.35 14.49 -3.34
C GLY A 26 29.54 13.03 -2.94
N SER A 27 29.03 12.07 -3.73
CA SER A 27 29.45 10.67 -3.57
C SER A 27 30.92 10.53 -3.98
N SER A 28 31.74 9.89 -3.16
CA SER A 28 33.10 9.53 -3.55
C SER A 28 33.09 8.58 -4.76
N SER A 29 34.12 8.69 -5.61
CA SER A 29 34.26 7.80 -6.77
C SER A 29 34.54 6.37 -6.30
N VAL A 30 33.69 5.43 -6.73
CA VAL A 30 33.86 3.99 -6.52
C VAL A 30 33.56 3.27 -7.82
N GLU A 31 34.18 2.11 -8.02
CA GLU A 31 33.90 1.28 -9.19
C GLU A 31 32.55 0.56 -9.01
N TRP A 32 31.65 0.80 -9.96
CA TRP A 32 30.33 0.16 -9.98
C TRP A 32 30.33 -1.00 -10.98
N ALA A 33 29.83 -2.14 -10.55
CA ALA A 33 29.58 -3.25 -11.46
C ALA A 33 28.29 -3.01 -12.27
N HIS A 34 28.30 -3.39 -13.55
CA HIS A 34 27.18 -3.20 -14.47
C HIS A 34 26.90 -4.47 -15.28
N GLY A 35 25.70 -4.58 -15.84
CA GLY A 35 25.30 -5.72 -16.69
C GLY A 35 25.33 -7.06 -15.96
N SER A 36 25.98 -8.07 -16.56
CA SER A 36 26.11 -9.41 -15.99
C SER A 36 26.97 -9.48 -14.72
N LEU A 37 27.75 -8.43 -14.43
CA LEU A 37 28.64 -8.36 -13.26
C LEU A 37 27.94 -7.81 -12.01
N VAL A 38 26.68 -7.39 -12.11
CA VAL A 38 25.90 -6.92 -10.97
C VAL A 38 25.77 -8.06 -9.95
N ALA A 39 26.24 -7.80 -8.73
CA ALA A 39 26.11 -8.72 -7.63
C ALA A 39 24.64 -9.07 -7.38
N ARG A 40 24.36 -10.34 -7.09
CA ARG A 40 23.01 -10.82 -6.74
C ARG A 40 23.13 -11.71 -5.53
N ARG A 41 22.19 -11.55 -4.59
CA ARG A 41 22.15 -12.33 -3.34
C ARG A 41 23.45 -12.27 -2.55
N GLN A 42 24.17 -11.15 -2.68
CA GLN A 42 25.36 -10.87 -1.89
C GLN A 42 24.99 -9.91 -0.76
N PRO A 43 25.40 -10.21 0.48
CA PRO A 43 25.18 -9.33 1.62
C PRO A 43 26.02 -8.06 1.49
N LEU A 44 25.69 -7.05 2.30
CA LEU A 44 26.40 -5.77 2.41
C LEU A 44 26.70 -5.09 1.06
N THR A 45 25.75 -5.14 0.14
CA THR A 45 25.91 -4.66 -1.23
C THR A 45 25.15 -3.35 -1.46
N TRP A 46 25.80 -2.39 -2.12
CA TRP A 46 25.15 -1.16 -2.57
C TRP A 46 24.71 -1.31 -4.02
N TYR A 47 23.47 -0.94 -4.30
CA TYR A 47 22.92 -0.85 -5.65
C TYR A 47 22.55 0.59 -5.94
N LYS A 48 22.76 1.01 -7.19
CA LYS A 48 22.23 2.27 -7.69
C LYS A 48 21.63 2.08 -9.06
N THR A 49 20.57 2.82 -9.35
CA THR A 49 19.97 2.90 -10.68
C THR A 49 19.31 4.24 -10.89
N VAL A 50 18.99 4.55 -12.14
CA VAL A 50 18.24 5.76 -12.52
C VAL A 50 16.85 5.33 -12.95
N VAL A 51 15.82 5.94 -12.36
CA VAL A 51 14.41 5.61 -12.61
C VAL A 51 13.62 6.85 -13.00
N ASN A 52 12.64 6.67 -13.89
CA ASN A 52 11.68 7.70 -14.25
C ASN A 52 10.43 7.57 -13.38
N ALA A 53 9.82 8.70 -13.02
CA ALA A 53 8.61 8.70 -12.22
C ALA A 53 7.39 8.33 -13.08
N PRO A 54 6.51 7.40 -12.65
CA PRO A 54 5.27 7.14 -13.33
C PRO A 54 4.38 8.38 -13.37
N ALA A 55 3.78 8.63 -14.53
CA ALA A 55 2.85 9.74 -14.72
C ALA A 55 1.62 9.65 -13.80
N GLY A 56 0.94 10.80 -13.62
CA GLY A 56 -0.26 10.92 -12.79
C GLY A 56 0.03 11.28 -11.33
N ASN A 57 -1.01 11.21 -10.50
CA ASN A 57 -0.97 11.63 -9.09
C ASN A 57 -1.17 10.48 -8.09
N THR A 58 -1.24 9.23 -8.55
CA THR A 58 -1.47 8.06 -7.68
C THR A 58 -0.29 7.83 -6.73
N PRO A 59 -0.50 7.46 -5.46
CA PRO A 59 0.60 7.16 -4.55
C PRO A 59 1.56 6.11 -5.11
N LEU A 60 2.85 6.27 -4.82
CA LEU A 60 3.90 5.37 -5.29
C LEU A 60 4.48 4.58 -4.13
N ALA A 61 4.92 3.36 -4.43
CA ALA A 61 5.71 2.55 -3.52
C ALA A 61 6.79 1.79 -4.28
N LEU A 62 7.89 1.50 -3.59
CA LEU A 62 8.95 0.62 -4.08
C LEU A 62 8.61 -0.81 -3.64
N ASP A 63 8.40 -1.72 -4.58
CA ASP A 63 8.29 -3.16 -4.30
C ASP A 63 9.71 -3.72 -4.11
N MET A 64 10.01 -4.10 -2.88
CA MET A 64 11.28 -4.65 -2.44
C MET A 64 11.17 -6.15 -2.14
N GLY A 65 10.14 -6.83 -2.66
CA GLY A 65 9.87 -8.24 -2.36
C GLY A 65 10.98 -9.21 -2.78
N SER A 66 11.86 -8.82 -3.72
CA SER A 66 13.02 -9.60 -4.14
C SER A 66 14.28 -9.36 -3.30
N MET A 67 14.22 -8.43 -2.33
CA MET A 67 15.36 -8.03 -1.53
C MET A 67 15.46 -8.81 -0.22
N GLY A 68 16.67 -8.84 0.34
CA GLY A 68 16.96 -9.53 1.58
C GLY A 68 16.31 -8.82 2.76
N LYS A 69 15.96 -9.60 3.78
CA LYS A 69 15.34 -9.08 5.00
C LYS A 69 15.84 -9.82 6.23
N GLY A 70 16.08 -9.09 7.31
CA GLY A 70 16.33 -9.66 8.63
C GLY A 70 15.17 -10.54 9.13
N THR A 71 15.52 -11.58 9.88
CA THR A 71 14.56 -12.53 10.46
C THR A 71 13.70 -11.87 11.55
N TYR A 72 12.38 -12.05 11.49
CA TYR A 72 11.45 -11.63 12.54
C TYR A 72 10.88 -12.86 13.27
N ARG A 73 11.19 -13.05 14.56
CA ARG A 73 10.71 -14.21 15.35
C ARG A 73 9.40 -13.92 16.09
N GLU A 74 8.30 -14.31 15.46
CA GLU A 74 7.31 -15.33 15.90
C GLU A 74 6.60 -15.30 17.27
N LYS A 75 6.37 -14.15 17.92
CA LYS A 75 5.23 -14.05 18.89
C LYS A 75 4.25 -12.90 18.64
N LYS A 76 4.49 -12.10 17.59
CA LYS A 76 3.72 -10.89 17.28
C LYS A 76 3.10 -10.88 15.87
N CYS A 77 3.16 -11.98 15.14
CA CYS A 77 2.62 -12.01 13.78
C CYS A 77 1.09 -12.08 13.82
N LEU A 78 0.44 -10.93 13.62
CA LEU A 78 -1.03 -10.81 13.58
C LEU A 78 -1.62 -11.19 12.21
N SER A 79 -0.84 -11.12 11.13
CA SER A 79 -1.25 -11.45 9.75
C SER A 79 -0.03 -11.59 8.82
N ASN A 80 -0.16 -12.34 7.71
CA ASN A 80 0.84 -12.51 6.66
C ASN A 80 2.21 -13.02 7.16
N CYS A 81 2.20 -14.10 7.96
CA CYS A 81 3.43 -14.69 8.50
C CYS A 81 4.22 -15.41 7.40
N GLY A 82 5.55 -15.31 7.43
CA GLY A 82 6.43 -15.82 6.38
C GLY A 82 6.62 -14.86 5.20
N GLU A 83 5.75 -13.85 5.05
CA GLU A 83 5.93 -12.76 4.10
C GLU A 83 6.88 -11.69 4.65
N ALA A 84 7.45 -10.88 3.74
CA ALA A 84 8.24 -9.71 4.13
C ALA A 84 7.40 -8.76 4.99
N SER A 85 7.83 -8.45 6.23
CA SER A 85 7.08 -7.57 7.14
C SER A 85 6.77 -6.21 6.54
N GLN A 86 7.59 -5.75 5.59
CA GLN A 86 7.27 -4.65 4.69
C GLN A 86 7.83 -4.95 3.30
N ARG A 87 6.94 -5.28 2.37
CA ARG A 87 7.29 -5.48 0.95
C ARG A 87 7.31 -4.16 0.17
N TRP A 88 6.35 -3.28 0.48
CA TRP A 88 6.17 -2.00 -0.21
C TRP A 88 6.61 -0.84 0.67
N TYR A 89 7.54 -0.05 0.16
CA TYR A 89 8.06 1.15 0.82
C TYR A 89 7.47 2.39 0.15
N HIS A 90 6.77 3.23 0.91
CA HIS A 90 6.10 4.41 0.37
C HIS A 90 7.12 5.43 -0.18
N VAL A 91 6.86 5.95 -1.39
CA VAL A 91 7.70 6.96 -2.05
C VAL A 91 6.84 8.22 -2.30
N PRO A 92 7.03 9.30 -1.52
CA PRO A 92 6.35 10.56 -1.76
C PRO A 92 6.64 11.12 -3.15
N ARG A 93 5.60 11.53 -3.88
CA ARG A 93 5.75 12.10 -5.23
C ARG A 93 6.59 13.37 -5.25
N SER A 94 6.55 14.16 -4.18
CA SER A 94 7.34 15.40 -4.06
C SER A 94 8.85 15.18 -4.03
N TRP A 95 9.31 13.95 -3.84
CA TRP A 95 10.75 13.61 -3.88
C TRP A 95 11.24 13.30 -5.29
N LEU A 96 10.33 13.13 -6.25
CA LEU A 96 10.66 12.67 -7.60
C LEU A 96 10.56 13.80 -8.62
N ASN A 97 11.57 13.88 -9.46
CA ASN A 97 11.52 14.55 -10.75
C ASN A 97 10.81 13.66 -11.78
N PRO A 98 10.31 14.22 -12.90
CA PRO A 98 9.68 13.43 -13.95
C PRO A 98 10.59 12.33 -14.51
N THR A 99 11.87 12.63 -14.67
CA THR A 99 12.89 11.74 -15.22
C THR A 99 14.17 11.83 -14.42
N ALA A 100 15.04 10.82 -14.59
CA ALA A 100 16.40 10.81 -14.06
C ALA A 100 16.51 10.88 -12.52
N ASN A 101 15.66 10.15 -11.80
CA ASN A 101 15.76 10.02 -10.35
C ASN A 101 16.79 8.97 -9.97
N LEU A 102 17.70 9.32 -9.06
CA LEU A 102 18.66 8.36 -8.51
C LEU A 102 17.99 7.53 -7.40
N LEU A 103 17.96 6.22 -7.59
CA LEU A 103 17.60 5.26 -6.55
C LEU A 103 18.87 4.57 -6.06
N VAL A 104 19.18 4.71 -4.77
CA VAL A 104 20.28 3.99 -4.11
C VAL A 104 19.70 3.09 -3.03
N VAL A 105 20.12 1.82 -3.02
CA VAL A 105 19.66 0.82 -2.06
C VAL A 105 20.89 0.16 -1.44
N PHE A 106 20.92 0.10 -0.12
CA PHE A 106 21.85 -0.75 0.61
C PHE A 106 21.14 -2.06 1.01
N GLU A 107 21.72 -3.19 0.61
CA GLU A 107 21.25 -4.53 0.90
C GLU A 107 22.18 -5.20 1.91
N GLU A 108 21.64 -5.55 3.08
CA GLU A 108 22.43 -6.12 4.17
C GLU A 108 22.59 -7.64 4.05
N TRP A 109 21.56 -8.38 3.62
CA TRP A 109 21.49 -9.84 3.72
C TRP A 109 21.71 -10.54 2.38
N GLY A 110 21.31 -9.91 1.29
CA GLY A 110 21.48 -10.40 -0.07
C GLY A 110 20.14 -10.62 -0.77
N GLY A 111 19.85 -9.76 -1.74
CA GLY A 111 18.65 -9.76 -2.57
C GLY A 111 18.95 -9.76 -4.07
N ASP A 112 17.93 -9.87 -4.90
CA ASP A 112 18.04 -9.64 -6.35
C ASP A 112 17.50 -8.25 -6.72
N PRO A 113 18.35 -7.29 -7.11
CA PRO A 113 17.92 -5.93 -7.43
C PRO A 113 17.02 -5.86 -8.67
N ASN A 114 17.01 -6.88 -9.54
CA ASN A 114 16.18 -6.87 -10.75
C ASN A 114 14.68 -7.01 -10.45
N GLY A 115 14.31 -7.50 -9.26
CA GLY A 115 12.91 -7.55 -8.83
C GLY A 115 12.42 -6.25 -8.19
N ILE A 116 13.31 -5.27 -7.95
CA ILE A 116 12.92 -3.97 -7.42
C ILE A 116 12.15 -3.21 -8.49
N SER A 117 10.96 -2.73 -8.15
CA SER A 117 10.14 -1.93 -9.07
C SER A 117 9.38 -0.82 -8.38
N LEU A 118 9.18 0.30 -9.09
CA LEU A 118 8.35 1.40 -8.63
C LEU A 118 6.91 1.13 -9.06
N VAL A 119 6.05 0.83 -8.10
CA VAL A 119 4.65 0.45 -8.31
C VAL A 119 3.71 1.60 -7.97
N ARG A 120 2.61 1.67 -8.71
CA ARG A 120 1.49 2.58 -8.40
C ARG A 120 0.55 1.86 -7.45
N ARG A 121 0.15 2.55 -6.39
CA ARG A 121 -0.90 2.06 -5.50
C ARG A 121 -2.22 2.64 -5.99
N ASP A 122 -2.99 1.82 -6.69
CA ASP A 122 -4.29 2.24 -7.18
C ASP A 122 -5.28 2.34 -6.03
N ILE A 123 -5.85 3.55 -5.90
CA ILE A 123 -6.97 3.83 -5.03
C ILE A 123 -8.24 3.56 -5.80
N VAL A 124 -8.75 2.33 -5.69
CA VAL A 124 -10.06 2.01 -6.22
C VAL A 124 -11.11 2.45 -5.21
N SER A 125 -12.04 3.29 -5.67
CA SER A 125 -13.26 3.56 -4.93
C SER A 125 -14.30 2.52 -5.34
N VAL A 126 -14.86 1.83 -4.34
CA VAL A 126 -15.95 0.88 -4.53
C VAL A 126 -17.22 1.56 -4.05
N CYS A 127 -18.27 1.53 -4.87
CA CYS A 127 -19.59 2.02 -4.51
C CYS A 127 -20.58 0.87 -4.39
N ALA A 128 -21.56 1.07 -3.51
CA ALA A 128 -22.80 0.30 -3.53
C ALA A 128 -23.95 1.29 -3.49
N ASP A 129 -25.02 0.95 -4.20
CA ASP A 129 -26.29 1.66 -4.24
C ASP A 129 -27.35 0.66 -3.72
N ILE A 130 -28.14 1.04 -2.72
CA ILE A 130 -29.10 0.15 -2.05
C ILE A 130 -30.48 0.81 -1.99
N TYR A 131 -31.43 0.30 -2.77
CA TYR A 131 -32.82 0.80 -2.83
C TYR A 131 -33.69 0.18 -1.73
N GLU A 132 -34.63 0.92 -1.13
CA GLU A 132 -35.48 0.39 -0.04
C GLU A 132 -36.32 -0.83 -0.47
N TRP A 133 -36.75 -0.83 -1.72
CA TRP A 133 -37.55 -1.90 -2.32
C TRP A 133 -36.70 -2.95 -3.03
N GLN A 134 -35.38 -2.90 -2.91
CA GLN A 134 -34.52 -3.88 -3.54
C GLN A 134 -34.83 -5.27 -2.99
N PRO A 135 -35.30 -6.20 -3.83
CA PRO A 135 -35.61 -7.54 -3.37
C PRO A 135 -34.32 -8.20 -2.91
N THR A 136 -34.28 -8.64 -1.66
CA THR A 136 -33.21 -9.51 -1.20
C THR A 136 -33.35 -10.85 -1.91
N LEU A 137 -32.24 -11.42 -2.38
CA LEU A 137 -32.24 -12.78 -2.93
C LEU A 137 -32.52 -13.75 -1.77
N ILE A 138 -33.80 -14.06 -1.56
CA ILE A 138 -34.24 -15.05 -0.58
C ILE A 138 -34.15 -16.43 -1.23
N ASN A 139 -33.60 -17.41 -0.53
CA ASN A 139 -33.65 -18.81 -0.98
C ASN A 139 -35.11 -19.23 -1.21
N TYR A 140 -35.42 -19.81 -2.36
CA TYR A 140 -36.75 -20.29 -2.73
C TYR A 140 -37.35 -21.26 -1.69
N GLU A 141 -36.51 -22.11 -1.07
CA GLU A 141 -36.93 -23.05 -0.01
C GLU A 141 -37.37 -22.35 1.28
N MET A 142 -36.84 -21.14 1.53
CA MET A 142 -37.26 -20.31 2.67
C MET A 142 -38.57 -19.56 2.40
N GLN A 143 -38.88 -19.26 1.14
CA GLN A 143 -40.14 -18.64 0.73
C GLN A 143 -41.32 -19.62 0.82
N THR A 144 -41.14 -20.86 0.37
CA THR A 144 -42.21 -21.88 0.34
C THR A 144 -42.59 -22.42 1.73
N SER A 145 -41.68 -22.34 2.70
CA SER A 145 -41.88 -22.86 4.06
C SER A 145 -42.62 -21.89 5.00
N GLY A 146 -43.02 -20.69 4.53
CA GLY A 146 -43.77 -19.70 5.32
C GLY A 146 -43.03 -19.15 6.53
N LYS A 147 -41.73 -19.47 6.69
CA LYS A 147 -40.89 -19.06 7.82
C LYS A 147 -40.34 -17.64 7.71
N VAL A 148 -40.52 -16.97 6.56
CA VAL A 148 -40.07 -15.59 6.35
C VAL A 148 -41.22 -14.62 6.59
N LYS A 149 -41.39 -14.21 7.85
CA LYS A 149 -42.16 -13.02 8.22
C LYS A 149 -41.21 -11.84 8.44
N LYS A 150 -40.79 -11.17 7.36
CA LYS A 150 -40.45 -9.74 7.35
C LYS A 150 -39.80 -9.38 6.03
N HIS A 151 -40.16 -8.20 5.51
CA HIS A 151 -39.32 -7.42 4.63
C HIS A 151 -37.91 -7.35 5.25
N SER A 152 -36.96 -8.10 4.69
CA SER A 152 -35.57 -8.00 5.12
C SER A 152 -35.01 -6.73 4.51
N HIS A 153 -34.53 -5.80 5.34
CA HIS A 153 -33.86 -4.60 4.86
C HIS A 153 -32.68 -4.99 3.95
N PRO A 154 -32.57 -4.38 2.77
CA PRO A 154 -31.48 -4.66 1.85
C PRO A 154 -30.15 -4.21 2.48
N LYS A 155 -29.09 -4.98 2.22
CA LYS A 155 -27.75 -4.80 2.81
C LYS A 155 -26.68 -4.86 1.74
N ALA A 156 -25.72 -3.95 1.80
CA ALA A 156 -24.48 -4.09 1.04
C ALA A 156 -23.41 -4.75 1.91
N HIS A 157 -22.71 -5.71 1.33
CA HIS A 157 -21.51 -6.29 1.90
C HIS A 157 -20.31 -5.80 1.10
N LEU A 158 -19.46 -5.01 1.74
CA LEU A 158 -18.22 -4.53 1.15
C LEU A 158 -17.07 -5.41 1.65
N SER A 159 -16.33 -6.00 0.72
CA SER A 159 -15.14 -6.79 1.01
C SER A 159 -14.01 -6.40 0.07
N CYS A 160 -12.79 -6.38 0.59
CA CYS A 160 -11.59 -6.19 -0.21
C CYS A 160 -10.92 -7.54 -0.52
N SER A 161 -10.14 -7.59 -1.59
CA SER A 161 -9.28 -8.76 -1.87
C SER A 161 -8.27 -8.97 -0.73
N PRO A 162 -7.71 -10.18 -0.54
CA PRO A 162 -6.71 -10.43 0.49
C PRO A 162 -5.57 -9.40 0.48
N GLY A 163 -5.26 -8.83 1.65
CA GLY A 163 -4.23 -7.80 1.80
C GLY A 163 -4.67 -6.36 1.50
N GLN A 164 -5.86 -6.16 0.93
CA GLN A 164 -6.49 -4.85 0.79
C GLN A 164 -7.41 -4.58 1.99
N LYS A 165 -7.54 -3.30 2.38
CA LYS A 165 -8.39 -2.87 3.50
C LYS A 165 -9.17 -1.62 3.13
N ILE A 166 -10.39 -1.52 3.66
CA ILE A 166 -11.21 -0.31 3.58
C ILE A 166 -10.65 0.72 4.56
N SER A 167 -10.42 1.94 4.10
CA SER A 167 -9.55 2.89 4.82
C SER A 167 -10.11 4.31 5.02
N LYS A 168 -11.18 4.70 4.31
CA LYS A 168 -11.98 5.91 4.56
C LYS A 168 -13.25 5.89 3.72
N VAL A 169 -14.34 6.41 4.25
CA VAL A 169 -15.54 6.75 3.48
C VAL A 169 -15.40 8.19 2.93
N LYS A 170 -15.55 8.39 1.64
CA LYS A 170 -15.51 9.67 0.92
C LYS A 170 -16.85 10.38 1.02
N SER A 171 -17.91 9.63 0.76
CA SER A 171 -19.30 10.10 0.77
C SER A 171 -20.19 8.96 1.28
N ALA A 172 -21.22 9.34 2.03
CA ALA A 172 -22.29 8.46 2.49
C ALA A 172 -23.55 9.30 2.67
N SER A 173 -24.54 9.11 1.80
CA SER A 173 -25.80 9.83 1.84
C SER A 173 -26.95 8.86 2.03
N PHE A 174 -27.93 9.23 2.84
CA PHE A 174 -29.26 8.62 2.89
C PHE A 174 -30.25 9.67 2.39
N GLY A 175 -30.71 9.53 1.15
CA GLY A 175 -31.26 10.67 0.41
C GLY A 175 -31.39 10.44 -1.09
N THR A 176 -31.38 11.53 -1.85
CA THR A 176 -31.27 11.52 -3.32
C THR A 176 -29.97 12.20 -3.80
N PRO A 177 -28.78 11.65 -3.50
CA PRO A 177 -27.53 12.16 -4.02
C PRO A 177 -27.47 12.17 -5.55
N GLN A 178 -26.84 13.20 -6.11
CA GLN A 178 -26.59 13.33 -7.54
C GLN A 178 -25.14 12.97 -7.89
N GLY A 179 -24.93 12.41 -9.08
CA GLY A 179 -23.60 12.08 -9.60
C GLY A 179 -23.46 10.60 -9.97
N ALA A 180 -22.21 10.16 -10.09
CA ALA A 180 -21.84 8.78 -10.40
C ALA A 180 -20.84 8.24 -9.36
N CYS A 181 -20.64 6.92 -9.34
CA CYS A 181 -19.68 6.27 -8.46
C CYS A 181 -18.30 6.93 -8.56
N GLY A 182 -17.79 7.44 -7.45
CA GLY A 182 -16.55 8.23 -7.41
C GLY A 182 -16.74 9.73 -7.21
N SER A 183 -17.94 10.27 -7.46
CA SER A 183 -18.20 11.71 -7.55
C SER A 183 -19.60 12.12 -7.08
N PHE A 184 -20.18 11.41 -6.12
CA PHE A 184 -21.49 11.74 -5.57
C PHE A 184 -21.47 13.05 -4.78
N ARG A 185 -22.57 13.80 -4.87
CA ARG A 185 -22.79 15.05 -4.13
C ARG A 185 -24.01 14.91 -3.23
N GLU A 186 -23.86 15.44 -2.02
CA GLU A 186 -24.98 15.61 -1.09
C GLU A 186 -25.87 16.74 -1.60
N GLU A 187 -27.17 16.48 -1.65
CA GLU A 187 -28.19 17.42 -2.10
C GLU A 187 -29.15 17.76 -0.95
N SER A 188 -30.15 18.60 -1.23
CA SER A 188 -31.12 19.07 -0.23
C SER A 188 -31.88 17.96 0.50
N CYS A 189 -32.05 16.79 -0.11
CA CYS A 189 -32.59 15.59 0.52
C CYS A 189 -31.45 14.66 0.95
N HIS A 190 -30.91 14.91 2.15
CA HIS A 190 -29.84 14.13 2.75
C HIS A 190 -30.00 14.10 4.29
N ALA A 191 -29.79 12.94 4.90
CA ALA A 191 -29.76 12.82 6.35
C ALA A 191 -28.38 13.17 6.93
N PHE A 192 -28.27 14.27 7.68
CA PHE A 192 -27.03 14.81 8.24
C PHE A 192 -26.13 13.83 9.04
N HIS A 193 -26.68 12.72 9.55
CA HIS A 193 -25.95 11.71 10.33
C HIS A 193 -25.71 10.39 9.57
N SER A 194 -25.95 10.34 8.27
CA SER A 194 -25.72 9.11 7.46
C SER A 194 -24.27 8.65 7.51
N TYR A 195 -23.33 9.58 7.66
CA TYR A 195 -21.91 9.29 7.75
C TYR A 195 -21.48 8.69 9.09
N ASP A 196 -22.18 9.03 10.19
CA ASP A 196 -21.82 8.63 11.56
C ASP A 196 -21.96 7.12 11.77
N VAL A 197 -22.92 6.49 11.09
CA VAL A 197 -23.14 5.04 11.09
C VAL A 197 -21.87 4.32 10.60
N PHE A 198 -21.22 4.85 9.57
CA PHE A 198 -20.01 4.26 9.02
C PHE A 198 -18.76 4.58 9.83
N GLN A 199 -18.68 5.76 10.46
CA GLN A 199 -17.57 6.08 11.36
C GLN A 199 -17.55 5.17 12.60
N LYS A 200 -18.73 4.79 13.10
CA LYS A 200 -18.87 3.95 14.29
C LYS A 200 -18.55 2.48 14.03
N GLU A 201 -18.89 1.98 12.85
CA GLU A 201 -18.67 0.57 12.46
C GLU A 201 -17.29 0.33 11.82
N ILE A 202 -16.69 1.34 11.18
CA ILE A 202 -15.38 1.22 10.52
C ILE A 202 -14.31 1.93 11.36
N GLY A 203 -13.76 1.24 12.36
CA GLY A 203 -12.62 1.72 13.14
C GLY A 203 -11.37 1.92 12.27
N PHE A 204 -11.00 3.16 11.96
CA PHE A 204 -9.87 3.47 11.08
C PHE A 204 -8.53 3.68 11.80
N PRO A 205 -7.42 3.16 11.24
CA PRO A 205 -6.19 3.91 11.01
C PRO A 205 -6.15 4.42 9.55
N LYS A 206 -5.68 5.66 9.38
CA LYS A 206 -5.82 6.52 8.18
C LYS A 206 -5.08 5.99 6.93
N ASN A 207 -5.80 5.97 5.79
CA ASN A 207 -5.39 6.46 4.45
C ASN A 207 -5.98 5.59 3.32
N GLN A 208 -6.71 6.24 2.39
CA GLN A 208 -7.29 5.77 1.10
C GLN A 208 -8.84 5.67 1.09
N LEU A 209 -9.52 5.90 -0.04
CA LEU A 209 -10.85 6.56 -0.11
C LEU A 209 -11.95 5.71 -0.83
N PHE A 210 -13.13 5.51 -0.22
CA PHE A 210 -14.31 4.75 -0.74
C PHE A 210 -15.56 5.63 -0.87
N ASP A 211 -16.32 5.59 -1.96
CA ASP A 211 -17.62 6.29 -2.05
C ASP A 211 -18.75 5.28 -1.80
N LEU A 212 -19.65 5.48 -0.82
CA LEU A 212 -20.80 4.61 -0.61
C LEU A 212 -22.09 5.42 -0.72
N LEU A 213 -23.09 4.91 -1.42
CA LEU A 213 -24.33 5.64 -1.65
C LEU A 213 -25.53 4.84 -1.14
N VAL A 214 -26.34 5.41 -0.26
CA VAL A 214 -27.62 4.80 0.10
C VAL A 214 -28.71 5.66 -0.54
N LEU A 215 -29.13 5.25 -1.74
CA LEU A 215 -30.19 5.89 -2.51
C LEU A 215 -31.51 5.13 -2.35
N TYR A 216 -32.62 5.86 -2.17
CA TYR A 216 -33.99 5.34 -2.19
C TYR A 216 -34.33 4.50 -3.41
#